data_AF-A0A1Q5AZD9-F1
#
_entry.id   AF-A0A1Q5AZD9-F1
#
_cell.length_a   1.000
_cell.length_b   1.000
_cell.length_c   1.000
_cell.angle_alpha   90.00
_cell.angle_beta   90.00
_cell.angle_gamma   90.00
#
_symmetry.space_group_name_H-M   'P 1'
#
loop_
_entity.id
_entity.type
_entity.pdbx_description
1 polymer ?
#
loop_
_entity_poly.entity_id
_entity_poly.type
_entity_poly.pdbx_seq_one_letter_code
_entity_poly.pdbx_strand_id
1 'polypeptide(L)'
;MDNRDLDELVRAGRNIQALALIREQLGCSLQEAIDVLNEHHLRLKAEQPHKQPNQRSSADDDGPGRQVGREDQPVDQRRAADL
;
A
#
# COMPACT_ATOMS: atom_id res chain seq x y z
N MET A 1 24.50 -26.13 3.74
CA MET A 1 23.66 -25.67 2.61
C MET A 1 23.05 -24.34 3.00
N ASP A 2 22.97 -23.42 2.04
CA ASP A 2 23.28 -22.00 2.20
C ASP A 2 22.17 -21.18 2.88
N ASN A 3 22.55 -20.42 3.91
CA ASN A 3 21.71 -19.40 4.55
C ASN A 3 21.17 -18.34 3.54
N ARG A 4 21.83 -18.24 2.37
CA ARG A 4 21.40 -17.41 1.22
C ARG A 4 20.06 -17.85 0.62
N ASP A 5 19.77 -19.15 0.57
CA ASP A 5 18.51 -19.65 0.02
C ASP A 5 17.32 -19.25 0.91
N LEU A 6 17.53 -19.26 2.23
CA LEU A 6 16.52 -18.81 3.19
C LEU A 6 16.22 -17.31 3.04
N ASP A 7 17.26 -16.49 2.97
CA ASP A 7 17.11 -15.04 2.81
C ASP A 7 16.41 -14.67 1.49
N GLU A 8 16.69 -15.39 0.40
CA GLU A 8 15.98 -15.21 -0.88
C GLU A 8 14.51 -15.61 -0.81
N LEU A 9 14.20 -16.75 -0.16
CA LEU A 9 12.82 -17.20 0.03
C LEU A 9 12.01 -16.20 0.86
N VAL A 10 12.60 -15.64 1.91
CA VAL A 10 11.96 -14.61 2.75
C VAL A 10 11.76 -13.31 1.97
N ARG A 11 12.75 -12.85 1.20
CA ARG A 11 12.61 -11.67 0.33
C ARG A 11 11.54 -11.86 -0.76
N ALA A 12 11.41 -13.06 -1.31
CA ALA A 12 10.42 -13.39 -2.31
C ALA A 12 9.01 -13.65 -1.73
N GLY A 13 8.83 -13.59 -0.41
CA GLY A 13 7.55 -13.86 0.26
C GLY A 13 7.12 -15.34 0.25
N ARG A 14 8.05 -16.27 -0.04
CA ARG A 14 7.78 -17.72 -0.13
C ARG A 14 7.89 -18.39 1.24
N ASN A 15 7.05 -17.95 2.18
CA ASN A 15 7.11 -18.34 3.60
C ASN A 15 6.98 -19.85 3.83
N ILE A 16 6.14 -20.56 3.07
CA ILE A 16 5.95 -22.01 3.23
C ILE A 16 7.25 -22.78 2.91
N GLN A 17 7.97 -22.36 1.86
CA GLN A 17 9.21 -22.99 1.43
C GLN A 17 10.34 -22.66 2.42
N ALA A 18 10.40 -21.41 2.90
CA ALA A 18 11.34 -21.00 3.95
C ALA A 18 11.13 -21.81 5.24
N LEU A 19 9.88 -22.00 5.66
CA LEU A 19 9.52 -22.78 6.83
C LEU A 19 9.88 -24.27 6.68
N ALA A 20 9.63 -24.84 5.50
CA ALA A 20 10.02 -26.22 5.19
C ALA A 20 11.54 -26.40 5.28
N LEU A 21 12.30 -25.45 4.71
CA LEU A 21 13.76 -25.44 4.76
C LEU A 21 14.27 -25.36 6.22
N ILE A 22 13.70 -24.49 7.04
CA ILE A 22 14.07 -24.35 8.46
C ILE A 22 13.84 -25.66 9.22
N ARG A 23 12.70 -26.32 9.00
CA ARG A 23 12.38 -27.59 9.66
C ARG A 23 13.26 -28.74 9.17
N GLU A 24 13.59 -28.78 7.88
CA GLU A 24 14.49 -29.79 7.33
C GLU A 24 15.92 -29.62 7.85
N GLN A 25 16.38 -28.37 8.01
CA GLN A 25 17.74 -28.08 8.46
C GLN A 25 17.93 -28.21 9.97
N LEU A 26 17.01 -27.65 10.76
CA LEU A 26 17.13 -27.63 12.23
C LEU A 26 16.43 -28.81 12.91
N GLY A 27 15.54 -29.52 12.21
CA GLY A 27 14.74 -30.60 12.81
C GLY A 27 13.81 -30.11 13.93
N CYS A 28 13.47 -28.83 13.94
CA CYS A 28 12.73 -28.19 15.03
C CYS A 28 11.20 -28.35 14.89
N SER A 29 10.50 -28.01 15.97
CA SER A 29 9.04 -27.95 15.97
C SER A 29 8.52 -26.85 15.04
N LEU A 30 7.24 -26.92 14.68
CA LEU A 30 6.63 -25.90 13.84
C LEU A 30 6.73 -24.50 14.45
N GLN A 31 6.57 -24.40 15.77
CA GLN A 31 6.62 -23.13 16.50
C GLN A 31 8.02 -22.51 16.41
N GLU A 32 9.06 -23.29 16.70
CA GLU A 32 10.45 -22.82 16.59
C GLU A 32 10.80 -22.41 15.17
N ALA A 33 10.30 -23.14 14.16
CA ALA A 33 10.53 -22.78 12.77
C ALA A 33 9.88 -21.44 12.39
N ILE A 34 8.69 -21.15 12.94
CA ILE A 34 8.01 -19.85 12.75
C ILE A 34 8.81 -18.73 13.41
N ASP A 35 9.34 -18.97 14.62
CA ASP A 35 10.12 -17.97 15.34
C ASP A 35 11.41 -17.61 14.59
N VAL A 36 12.13 -18.61 14.07
CA VAL A 36 13.32 -18.41 13.21
C VAL A 36 12.96 -17.65 11.92
N LEU A 37 11.84 -18.00 11.29
CA LEU A 37 11.37 -17.32 10.08
C LEU A 37 11.05 -15.84 10.35
N ASN A 38 10.40 -15.54 11.47
CA ASN A 38 10.08 -14.19 11.90
C ASN A 38 11.34 -13.36 12.21
N GLU A 39 12.32 -13.97 12.87
CA GLU A 39 13.62 -13.34 13.14
C GLU A 39 14.33 -12.96 11.84
N HIS A 40 14.39 -13.87 10.86
CA HIS A 40 14.94 -13.57 9.54
C HIS A 40 14.18 -12.43 8.84
N HIS A 41 12.85 -12.43 8.91
CA HIS A 41 12.04 -11.36 8.33
C HIS A 41 12.34 -10.00 8.97
N LEU A 42 12.52 -9.96 10.30
CA LEU A 42 12.86 -8.75 11.02
C LEU A 42 14.26 -8.25 10.66
N ARG A 43 15.24 -9.16 10.59
CA ARG A 43 16.62 -8.85 10.16
C ARG A 43 16.64 -8.25 8.76
N LEU A 44 15.95 -8.89 7.81
CA LEU A 44 15.86 -8.44 6.42
C LEU A 44 15.11 -7.13 6.25
N LYS A 45 14.10 -6.86 7.10
CA LYS A 45 13.42 -5.56 7.15
C LYS A 45 14.34 -4.44 7.64
N ALA A 46 15.19 -4.71 8.63
CA ALA A 46 16.14 -3.73 9.13
C ALA A 46 17.23 -3.39 8.10
N GLU A 47 17.57 -4.33 7.21
CA GLU A 47 18.54 -4.15 6.13
C GLU A 47 17.96 -3.54 4.84
N GLN A 48 16.66 -3.26 4.78
CA GLN A 48 16.04 -2.54 3.67
C GLN A 48 15.86 -1.06 4.02
N PRO A 49 16.85 -0.20 3.78
CA PRO A 49 16.55 1.21 3.68
C PRO A 49 15.75 1.41 2.38
N HIS A 50 14.72 2.25 2.44
CA HIS A 50 14.25 3.15 1.37
C HIS A 50 14.09 2.61 -0.08
N LYS A 51 12.88 2.18 -0.42
CA LYS A 51 12.16 2.72 -1.60
C LYS A 51 10.68 2.84 -1.27
N GLN A 52 10.35 3.82 -0.44
CA GLN A 52 9.01 4.41 -0.52
C GLN A 52 8.87 4.98 -1.94
N PRO A 53 7.90 4.54 -2.75
CA PRO A 53 7.62 5.23 -3.99
C PRO A 53 7.08 6.60 -3.59
N ASN A 54 7.94 7.60 -3.74
CA ASN A 54 7.60 9.00 -3.73
C ASN A 54 6.59 9.24 -4.87
N GLN A 55 5.30 9.00 -4.63
CA GLN A 55 4.23 9.54 -5.47
C GLN A 55 4.02 11.01 -5.09
N ARG A 56 5.06 11.81 -5.32
CA ARG A 56 4.91 13.21 -5.69
C ARG A 56 4.86 13.24 -7.22
N SER A 57 3.71 12.93 -7.78
CA SER A 57 3.29 13.59 -9.00
C SER A 57 2.87 14.99 -8.55
N SER A 58 3.79 15.98 -8.52
CA SER A 58 3.87 17.03 -9.55
C SER A 58 2.46 17.33 -10.08
N ALA A 59 1.77 18.32 -9.54
CA ALA A 59 1.91 19.71 -10.00
C ALA A 59 1.85 19.79 -11.53
N ASP A 60 0.90 20.59 -12.02
CA ASP A 60 0.61 20.90 -13.43
C ASP A 60 -0.36 19.92 -14.13
N ASP A 61 -1.68 20.14 -13.96
CA ASP A 61 -2.55 20.50 -15.10
C ASP A 61 -3.89 21.10 -14.61
N ASP A 62 -4.10 22.35 -15.03
CA ASP A 62 -5.25 23.23 -14.87
C ASP A 62 -6.63 22.57 -15.09
N GLY A 63 -7.38 22.39 -13.99
CA GLY A 63 -8.83 22.20 -14.06
C GLY A 63 -9.56 23.45 -13.57
N PRO A 64 -10.18 24.28 -14.44
CA PRO A 64 -10.84 25.49 -14.00
C PRO A 64 -12.01 25.15 -13.07
N GLY A 65 -11.97 25.75 -11.88
CA GLY A 65 -13.02 25.66 -10.88
C GLY A 65 -14.37 25.97 -11.49
N ARG A 66 -15.27 24.98 -11.46
CA ARG A 66 -16.66 25.15 -11.86
C ARG A 66 -17.34 26.07 -10.83
N GLN A 67 -17.29 27.37 -11.08
CA GLN A 67 -18.13 28.36 -10.43
C GLN A 67 -19.57 28.07 -10.85
N VAL A 68 -20.32 27.37 -10.00
CA VAL A 68 -21.77 27.41 -10.07
C VAL A 68 -22.19 28.77 -9.55
N GLY A 69 -22.28 29.71 -10.50
CA GLY A 69 -22.88 31.02 -10.29
C GLY A 69 -24.26 30.83 -9.69
N ARG A 70 -24.46 31.47 -8.54
CA ARG A 70 -25.79 31.82 -8.05
C ARG A 70 -26.41 32.72 -9.11
N GLU A 71 -27.29 32.15 -9.92
CA GLU A 71 -28.21 32.93 -10.72
C GLU A 71 -29.50 33.06 -9.89
N ASP A 72 -29.51 34.12 -9.09
CA ASP A 72 -30.74 34.78 -8.63
C ASP A 72 -31.72 34.84 -9.81
N GLN A 73 -32.74 33.99 -9.81
CA GLN A 73 -33.85 34.13 -10.73
C GLN A 73 -34.58 35.43 -10.38
N PRO A 74 -34.70 36.40 -11.30
CA PRO A 74 -35.56 37.55 -11.08
C PRO A 74 -37.02 37.09 -11.11
N VAL A 75 -37.67 37.12 -9.96
CA VAL A 75 -39.13 37.05 -9.85
C VAL A 75 -39.73 38.37 -10.33
N ASP A 76 -39.70 38.61 -11.63
CA ASP A 76 -40.34 39.79 -12.21
C ASP A 76 -41.85 39.55 -12.36
N GLN A 77 -42.57 40.24 -11.48
CA GLN A 77 -44.00 40.40 -11.45
C GLN A 77 -44.48 41.14 -12.71
N ARG A 78 -45.39 40.55 -13.50
CA ARG A 78 -46.36 41.36 -14.27
C ARG A 78 -47.79 40.88 -14.10
N ARG A 79 -48.46 41.71 -13.31
CA ARG A 79 -49.88 41.94 -13.10
C ARG A 79 -50.62 42.24 -14.42
N ALA A 80 -51.74 41.58 -14.65
CA ALA A 80 -52.90 42.06 -15.42
C ALA A 80 -54.09 41.21 -14.91
N ALA A 81 -55.03 41.71 -14.09
CA ALA A 81 -56.04 42.72 -14.37
C ALA A 81 -56.87 42.38 -15.64
N ASP A 82 -58.17 42.15 -15.40
CA ASP A 82 -59.31 42.08 -16.32
C ASP A 82 -59.45 40.87 -17.28
N LEU A 83 -60.39 39.96 -16.95
CA LEU A 83 -61.74 39.95 -17.53
C LEU A 83 -62.74 39.15 -16.68
#